data_AF-A0A818UJ90-F1
#
_entry.id   AF-A0A818UJ90-F1
#
_cell.length_a   1.000
_cell.length_b   1.000
_cell.length_c   1.000
_cell.angle_alpha   90.00
_cell.angle_beta   90.00
_cell.angle_gamma   90.00
#
_symmetry.space_group_name_H-M   'P 1'
#
loop_
_entity.id
_entity.type
_entity.pdbx_description
1 polymer ?
#
loop_
_entity_poly.entity_id
_entity_poly.type
_entity_poly.pdbx_seq_one_letter_code
_entity_poly.pdbx_strand_id
1 'polypeptide(L)'
;MLILFETSAGFAIFKLLDEKKLQETKTLYIDFESPEKAANVIKLIQFEKFEDTTQALAAATATVEGKISKPLKKLLKRLVEPDVQEKLLVADSTLAKAIKEKFGFDCICNSSVQDLMRVIRSQADSLLQIDEKELAAMRIGLAHSLSRYKLKFSPDKVDTMIVQAISLLDDLDKETNNYIMRCKEWYGWHFPELAKIIQDNIAFCKIVQRLGYRTNAVDLDLSDILPADVEAQVKEAAEISMGTEISEEDIMNIRHLCAQVIEISDYRAQLFEYLKNRMMAVAPNLTVLVGELVGARL
;
A
#
# COMPACT_ATOMS: atom_id res chain seq x y z
N MET A 1 -4.62 34.35 29.51
CA MET A 1 -4.78 34.05 28.06
C MET A 1 -4.40 32.61 27.78
N LEU A 2 -5.11 31.94 26.87
CA LEU A 2 -4.84 30.56 26.44
C LEU A 2 -4.13 30.54 25.09
N ILE A 3 -3.20 29.61 24.88
CA ILE A 3 -2.46 29.44 23.63
C ILE A 3 -2.79 28.06 23.07
N LEU A 4 -3.28 28.01 21.83
CA LEU A 4 -3.48 26.75 21.10
C LEU A 4 -2.22 26.43 20.30
N PHE A 5 -1.52 25.36 20.69
CA PHE A 5 -0.31 24.91 20.03
C PHE A 5 -0.55 23.58 19.31
N GLU A 6 -0.23 23.54 18.02
CA GLU A 6 -0.44 22.38 17.16
C GLU A 6 0.87 21.65 16.93
N THR A 7 0.87 20.33 17.15
CA THR A 7 2.03 19.48 16.89
C THR A 7 1.62 18.23 16.09
N SER A 8 2.60 17.53 15.54
CA SER A 8 2.39 16.23 14.91
C SER A 8 1.86 15.17 15.88
N ALA A 9 2.10 15.33 17.18
CA ALA A 9 1.67 14.39 18.22
C ALA A 9 0.27 14.70 18.77
N GLY A 10 -0.22 15.93 18.63
CA GLY A 10 -1.46 16.34 19.26
C GLY A 10 -1.65 17.85 19.36
N PHE A 11 -2.76 18.24 19.98
CA PHE A 11 -3.07 19.62 20.34
C PHE A 11 -2.73 19.90 21.80
N ALA A 12 -1.96 20.95 22.05
CA ALA A 12 -1.60 21.40 23.39
C ALA A 12 -2.23 22.76 23.68
N ILE A 13 -2.75 22.92 24.90
CA ILE A 13 -3.18 24.21 25.42
C ILE A 13 -2.29 24.63 26.56
N PHE A 14 -1.75 25.83 26.40
CA PHE A 14 -0.88 26.46 27.36
C PHE A 14 -1.58 27.69 27.96
N LYS A 15 -1.46 27.87 29.28
CA LYS A 15 -1.84 29.10 29.96
C LYS A 15 -0.64 30.03 30.01
N LEU A 16 -0.81 31.25 29.52
CA LEU A 16 0.16 32.32 29.72
C LEU A 16 -0.03 32.91 31.13
N LEU A 17 1.01 32.86 31.95
CA LEU A 17 0.99 33.39 33.33
C LEU A 17 1.30 34.90 33.35
N ASP A 18 2.19 35.36 32.47
CA ASP A 18 2.60 36.76 32.38
C ASP A 18 2.10 37.46 31.11
N GLU A 19 0.96 38.15 31.20
CA GLU A 19 0.35 38.85 30.05
C GLU A 19 1.16 40.06 29.56
N LYS A 20 2.02 40.63 30.42
CA LYS A 20 2.87 41.79 30.09
C LYS A 20 3.95 41.46 29.05
N LYS A 21 4.39 40.19 28.99
CA LYS A 21 5.44 39.75 28.06
C LYS A 21 4.98 39.70 26.60
N LEU A 22 3.68 39.81 26.32
CA LEU A 22 3.16 39.90 24.95
C LEU A 22 3.49 41.24 24.26
N GLN A 23 3.78 42.29 25.05
CA GLN A 23 4.14 43.62 24.56
C GLN A 23 5.65 43.78 24.32
N GLU A 24 6.49 42.97 24.99
CA GLU A 24 7.95 42.99 24.85
C GLU A 24 8.45 41.82 24.00
N THR A 25 8.12 41.83 22.70
CA THR A 25 8.49 40.76 21.76
C THR A 25 9.98 40.55 21.54
N LYS A 26 10.82 41.55 21.82
CA LYS A 26 12.27 41.50 21.54
C LYS A 26 13.08 40.66 22.54
N THR A 27 12.58 40.50 23.77
CA THR A 27 13.27 39.83 24.88
C THR A 27 12.73 38.43 25.18
N LEU A 28 11.64 38.04 24.53
CA LEU A 28 10.94 36.77 24.73
C LEU A 28 11.81 35.51 24.55
N TYR A 29 12.90 35.57 23.78
CA TYR A 29 13.79 34.41 23.60
C TYR A 29 14.59 34.06 24.87
N ILE A 30 14.96 35.06 25.68
CA ILE A 30 15.84 34.90 26.86
C ILE A 30 15.13 34.08 27.95
N ASP A 31 13.82 34.24 28.03
CA ASP A 31 12.97 33.55 29.00
C ASP A 31 12.73 32.08 28.66
N PHE A 32 13.16 31.62 27.48
CA PHE A 32 12.92 30.26 26.99
C PHE A 32 14.20 29.53 26.59
N GLU A 33 15.37 30.06 26.97
CA GLU A 33 16.65 29.36 26.85
C GLU A 33 16.72 28.10 27.73
N SER A 34 15.98 28.08 28.86
CA SER A 34 15.90 26.92 29.74
C SER A 34 14.45 26.50 30.00
N PRO A 35 14.19 25.18 30.17
CA PRO A 35 12.86 24.67 30.41
C PRO A 35 12.22 25.22 31.70
N GLU A 36 13.04 25.47 32.72
CA GLU A 36 12.59 26.01 34.01
C GLU A 36 12.08 27.45 33.88
N LYS A 37 12.78 28.28 33.10
CA LYS A 37 12.34 29.66 32.82
C LYS A 37 11.08 29.67 31.96
N ALA A 38 11.01 28.78 30.97
CA ALA A 38 9.83 28.63 30.12
C ALA A 38 8.58 28.21 30.94
N ALA A 39 8.75 27.30 31.91
CA ALA A 39 7.67 26.85 32.80
C ALA A 39 7.10 27.97 33.70
N ASN A 40 7.92 28.96 34.04
CA ASN A 40 7.47 30.13 34.80
C ASN A 40 6.61 31.08 33.95
N VAL A 41 6.81 31.12 32.63
CA VAL A 41 6.04 31.97 31.72
C VAL A 41 4.78 31.24 31.21
N ILE A 42 4.91 29.94 30.97
CA ILE A 42 3.90 29.13 30.33
C ILE A 42 3.68 27.82 31.09
N LYS A 43 2.42 27.54 31.41
CA LYS A 43 2.02 26.27 32.02
C LYS A 43 1.13 25.46 31.08
N LEU A 44 1.47 24.19 30.85
CA LEU A 44 0.61 23.26 30.12
C LEU A 44 -0.65 22.98 30.95
N ILE A 45 -1.84 23.25 30.39
CA ILE A 45 -3.12 22.89 31.01
C ILE A 45 -3.52 21.49 30.57
N GLN A 46 -3.54 21.28 29.25
CA GLN A 46 -4.06 20.07 28.66
C GLN A 46 -3.32 19.74 27.37
N PHE A 47 -3.00 18.47 27.22
CA PHE A 47 -2.46 17.90 25.99
C PHE A 47 -3.37 16.76 25.53
N GLU A 48 -3.93 16.87 24.33
CA GLU A 48 -4.68 15.81 23.68
C GLU A 48 -3.82 15.20 22.59
N LYS A 49 -3.20 14.06 22.93
CA LYS A 49 -2.39 13.24 22.03
C LYS A 49 -3.28 12.57 21.00
N PHE A 50 -2.85 12.52 19.74
CA PHE A 50 -3.51 11.71 18.72
C PHE A 50 -3.21 10.23 18.96
N GLU A 51 -4.25 9.41 18.88
CA GLU A 51 -4.11 7.95 19.07
C GLU A 51 -3.46 7.29 17.86
N ASP A 52 -3.76 7.80 16.66
CA ASP A 52 -3.33 7.20 15.39
C ASP A 52 -2.96 8.27 14.35
N THR A 53 -2.10 7.87 13.43
CA THR A 53 -1.66 8.63 12.24
C THR A 53 -2.84 9.08 11.36
N THR A 54 -3.92 8.29 11.30
CA THR A 54 -5.14 8.65 10.57
C THR A 54 -5.84 9.84 11.18
N GLN A 55 -5.94 9.89 12.51
CA GLN A 55 -6.48 11.03 13.25
C GLN A 55 -5.60 12.26 13.08
N ALA A 56 -4.28 12.10 13.15
CA ALA A 56 -3.32 13.18 12.92
C ALA A 56 -3.41 13.74 11.49
N LEU A 57 -3.56 12.88 10.48
CA LEU A 57 -3.74 13.28 9.08
C LEU A 57 -5.06 14.05 8.89
N ALA A 58 -6.16 13.55 9.45
CA ALA A 58 -7.45 14.22 9.37
C ALA A 58 -7.44 15.58 10.07
N ALA A 59 -6.77 15.67 11.23
CA ALA A 59 -6.58 16.92 11.95
C ALA A 59 -5.73 17.92 11.13
N ALA A 60 -4.59 17.49 10.60
CA ALA A 60 -3.71 18.34 9.78
C ALA A 60 -4.40 18.81 8.49
N THR A 61 -5.16 17.93 7.82
CA THR A 61 -5.92 18.29 6.61
C THR A 61 -7.01 19.30 6.94
N ALA A 62 -7.73 19.12 8.05
CA ALA A 62 -8.74 20.06 8.50
C ALA A 62 -8.13 21.43 8.84
N THR A 63 -6.98 21.47 9.53
CA THR A 63 -6.25 22.71 9.82
C THR A 63 -5.83 23.42 8.53
N VAL A 64 -5.29 22.71 7.54
CA VAL A 64 -4.92 23.28 6.23
C VAL A 64 -6.13 23.86 5.49
N GLU A 65 -7.30 23.24 5.63
CA GLU A 65 -8.57 23.75 5.07
C GLU A 65 -9.24 24.83 5.96
N GLY A 66 -8.63 25.22 7.08
CA GLY A 66 -9.22 26.16 8.05
C GLY A 66 -10.45 25.62 8.79
N LYS A 67 -10.66 24.31 8.81
CA LYS A 67 -11.79 23.63 9.48
C LYS A 67 -11.37 23.07 10.83
N ILE A 68 -12.29 23.10 11.80
CA ILE A 68 -12.08 22.49 13.12
C ILE A 68 -12.22 20.97 13.04
N SER A 69 -11.16 20.25 13.40
CA SER A 69 -11.12 18.79 13.48
C SER A 69 -11.91 18.25 14.69
N LYS A 70 -12.29 16.95 14.66
CA LYS A 70 -13.02 16.32 15.78
C LYS A 70 -12.25 16.36 17.12
N PRO A 71 -10.93 16.06 17.18
CA PRO A 71 -10.15 16.18 18.40
C PRO A 71 -10.12 17.62 18.92
N LEU A 72 -9.87 18.59 18.04
CA LEU A 72 -9.87 20.01 18.42
C LEU A 72 -11.24 20.45 18.97
N LYS A 73 -12.35 19.94 18.40
CA LYS A 73 -13.70 20.21 18.91
C LYS A 73 -13.93 19.64 20.31
N LYS A 74 -13.42 18.44 20.61
CA LYS A 74 -13.52 17.82 21.95
C LYS A 74 -12.67 18.60 22.96
N LEU A 75 -11.46 18.96 22.56
CA LEU A 75 -10.52 19.74 23.35
C LEU A 75 -11.10 21.10 23.75
N LEU A 76 -11.59 21.87 22.77
CA LEU A 76 -12.18 23.18 23.01
C LEU A 76 -13.43 23.08 23.89
N LYS A 77 -14.29 22.07 23.70
CA LYS A 77 -15.44 21.85 24.60
C LYS A 77 -15.05 21.60 26.05
N ARG A 78 -13.95 20.89 26.31
CA ARG A 78 -13.46 20.63 27.68
C ARG A 78 -12.92 21.89 28.36
N LEU A 79 -12.43 22.85 27.56
CA LEU A 79 -11.97 24.15 28.05
C LEU A 79 -13.10 25.17 28.27
N VAL A 80 -14.29 24.94 27.70
CA VAL A 80 -15.47 25.81 27.89
C VAL A 80 -16.05 25.52 29.28
N GLU A 81 -15.42 26.03 30.32
CA GLU A 81 -16.14 26.39 31.53
C GLU A 81 -16.79 27.77 31.30
N PRO A 82 -18.09 27.93 31.64
CA PRO A 82 -18.92 29.04 31.16
C PRO A 82 -18.56 30.46 31.67
N ASP A 83 -17.53 30.62 32.50
CA ASP A 83 -17.19 31.93 33.12
C ASP A 83 -15.79 32.47 32.80
N VAL A 84 -14.98 31.77 31.99
CA VAL A 84 -13.61 32.22 31.68
C VAL A 84 -13.55 32.83 30.28
N GLN A 85 -13.80 34.14 30.18
CA GLN A 85 -13.50 34.96 29.00
C GLN A 85 -11.97 35.13 28.79
N GLU A 86 -11.20 34.04 28.78
CA GLU A 86 -9.79 34.11 28.43
C GLU A 86 -9.62 34.14 26.91
N LYS A 87 -8.90 35.15 26.42
CA LYS A 87 -8.52 35.30 25.01
C LYS A 87 -7.71 34.09 24.53
N LEU A 88 -8.06 33.55 23.35
CA LEU A 88 -7.36 32.43 22.74
C LEU A 88 -6.37 32.93 21.68
N LEU A 89 -5.10 32.56 21.85
CA LEU A 89 -4.02 32.87 20.93
C LEU A 89 -3.89 31.71 19.92
N VAL A 90 -4.14 32.00 18.65
CA VAL A 90 -4.12 31.01 17.55
C VAL A 90 -3.12 31.48 16.49
N ALA A 91 -2.37 30.55 15.91
CA ALA A 91 -1.35 30.88 14.91
C ALA A 91 -1.97 31.25 13.54
N ASP A 92 -2.99 30.53 13.08
CA ASP A 92 -3.63 30.81 11.79
C ASP A 92 -4.88 31.69 11.95
N SER A 93 -4.94 32.77 11.17
CA SER A 93 -6.09 33.67 11.09
C SER A 93 -7.37 32.98 10.56
N THR A 94 -7.24 32.00 9.67
CA THR A 94 -8.39 31.28 9.11
C THR A 94 -9.01 30.33 10.14
N LEU A 95 -8.16 29.59 10.86
CA LEU A 95 -8.57 28.76 11.98
C LEU A 95 -9.18 29.59 13.12
N ALA A 96 -8.59 30.75 13.42
CA ALA A 96 -9.12 31.69 14.41
C ALA A 96 -10.56 32.14 14.07
N LYS A 97 -10.82 32.47 12.80
CA LYS A 97 -12.19 32.80 12.32
C LYS A 97 -13.14 31.62 12.50
N ALA A 98 -12.73 30.43 12.11
CA ALA A 98 -13.55 29.23 12.24
C ALA A 98 -13.88 28.87 13.71
N ILE A 99 -12.93 29.08 14.62
CA ILE A 99 -13.14 28.90 16.07
C ILE A 99 -14.09 29.97 16.61
N LYS A 100 -13.89 31.23 16.24
CA LYS A 100 -14.75 32.35 16.64
C LYS A 100 -16.21 32.13 16.21
N GLU A 101 -16.43 31.69 14.98
CA GLU A 101 -17.78 31.40 14.46
C GLU A 101 -18.48 30.24 15.20
N LYS A 102 -17.73 29.20 15.59
CA LYS A 102 -18.32 27.98 16.18
C LYS A 102 -18.47 28.02 17.70
N PHE A 103 -17.58 28.71 18.39
CA PHE A 103 -17.49 28.68 19.86
C PHE A 103 -17.60 30.06 20.51
N GLY A 104 -17.59 31.16 19.74
CA GLY A 104 -17.73 32.51 20.28
C GLY A 104 -16.51 33.04 21.04
N PHE A 105 -15.36 32.37 20.98
CA PHE A 105 -14.12 32.83 21.63
C PHE A 105 -13.52 34.07 20.94
N ASP A 106 -13.01 35.01 21.75
CA ASP A 106 -12.18 36.10 21.25
C ASP A 106 -10.78 35.57 20.91
N CYS A 107 -10.55 35.32 19.63
CA CYS A 107 -9.30 34.78 19.11
C CYS A 107 -8.38 35.91 18.62
N ILE A 108 -7.13 35.94 19.11
CA ILE A 108 -6.11 36.92 18.72
C ILE A 108 -5.04 36.23 17.87
N CYS A 109 -4.77 36.81 16.70
CA CYS A 109 -3.73 36.37 15.78
C CYS A 109 -2.88 37.58 15.40
N ASN A 110 -1.79 37.82 16.14
CA ASN A 110 -0.86 38.95 15.93
C ASN A 110 0.56 38.42 15.67
N SER A 111 1.46 39.28 15.18
CA SER A 111 2.89 38.96 15.02
C SER A 111 3.53 38.51 16.35
N SER A 112 3.18 39.14 17.47
CA SER A 112 3.65 38.73 18.80
C SER A 112 3.25 37.30 19.16
N VAL A 113 2.10 36.83 18.67
CA VAL A 113 1.66 35.43 18.88
C VAL A 113 2.55 34.48 18.08
N GLN A 114 2.96 34.86 16.87
CA GLN A 114 3.88 34.04 16.06
C GLN A 114 5.26 33.91 16.71
N ASP A 115 5.78 35.00 17.27
CA ASP A 115 7.04 34.98 18.00
C ASP A 115 6.94 34.08 19.25
N LEU A 116 5.85 34.19 20.00
CA LEU A 116 5.57 33.31 21.13
C LEU A 116 5.49 31.83 20.72
N MET A 117 4.79 31.52 19.61
CA MET A 117 4.70 30.16 19.07
C MET A 117 6.06 29.61 18.63
N ARG A 118 6.94 30.46 18.07
CA ARG A 118 8.29 30.08 17.66
C ARG A 118 9.14 29.67 18.88
N VAL A 119 9.01 30.42 19.95
CA VAL A 119 9.74 30.19 21.19
C VAL A 119 9.19 28.97 21.95
N ILE A 120 7.88 28.71 21.89
CA ILE A 120 7.30 27.45 22.38
C ILE A 120 7.84 26.24 21.58
N ARG A 121 8.03 26.38 20.26
CA ARG A 121 8.59 25.29 19.43
C ARG A 121 10.00 24.90 19.82
N SER A 122 10.86 25.84 20.23
CA SER A 122 12.24 25.51 20.61
C SER A 122 12.31 24.66 21.88
N GLN A 123 11.33 24.78 22.78
CA GLN A 123 11.24 24.00 24.02
C GLN A 123 10.11 22.97 24.02
N ALA A 124 9.51 22.68 22.86
CA ALA A 124 8.30 21.85 22.77
C ALA A 124 8.53 20.43 23.30
N ASP A 125 9.72 19.87 23.09
CA ASP A 125 10.05 18.50 23.48
C ASP A 125 10.00 18.36 25.01
N SER A 126 10.59 19.32 25.75
CA SER A 126 10.54 19.35 27.21
C SER A 126 9.17 19.73 27.77
N LEU A 127 8.46 20.66 27.13
CA LEU A 127 7.15 21.15 27.59
C LEU A 127 6.04 20.09 27.42
N LEU A 128 6.17 19.22 26.41
CA LEU A 128 5.21 18.14 26.14
C LEU A 128 5.59 16.81 26.78
N GLN A 129 6.81 16.70 27.34
CA GLN A 129 7.35 15.47 27.95
C GLN A 129 7.34 14.28 26.97
N ILE A 130 7.58 14.54 25.68
CA ILE A 130 7.69 13.52 24.64
C ILE A 130 9.16 13.38 24.26
N ASP A 131 9.62 12.15 24.06
CA ASP A 131 10.98 11.91 23.57
C ASP A 131 11.19 12.48 22.17
N GLU A 132 12.35 13.08 21.92
CA GLU A 132 12.68 13.75 20.66
C GLU A 132 12.59 12.77 19.48
N LYS A 133 13.04 11.53 19.69
CA LYS A 133 13.01 10.47 18.68
C LYS A 133 11.59 10.07 18.30
N GLU A 134 10.71 9.92 19.29
CA GLU A 134 9.30 9.60 19.04
C GLU A 134 8.61 10.73 18.27
N LEU A 135 8.85 11.98 18.68
CA LEU A 135 8.26 13.14 18.02
C LEU A 135 8.77 13.28 16.58
N ALA A 136 10.06 13.04 16.33
CA ALA A 136 10.63 13.03 14.98
C ALA A 136 10.00 11.94 14.09
N ALA A 137 9.80 10.72 14.62
CA ALA A 137 9.13 9.65 13.90
C ALA A 137 7.67 10.01 13.55
N MET A 138 6.93 10.62 14.49
CA MET A 138 5.56 11.11 14.24
C MET A 138 5.53 12.22 13.18
N ARG A 139 6.48 13.16 13.20
CA ARG A 139 6.62 14.23 12.18
C ARG A 139 6.82 13.62 10.80
N ILE A 140 7.73 12.65 10.65
CA ILE A 140 8.02 11.98 9.37
C ILE A 140 6.79 11.19 8.89
N GLY A 141 6.14 10.44 9.78
CA GLY A 141 4.94 9.65 9.44
C GLY A 141 3.79 10.53 8.95
N LEU A 142 3.54 11.66 9.62
CA LEU A 142 2.54 12.63 9.20
C LEU A 142 2.92 13.31 7.87
N ALA A 143 4.18 13.71 7.70
CA ALA A 143 4.67 14.33 6.48
C ALA A 143 4.50 13.40 5.27
N HIS A 144 4.88 12.12 5.38
CA HIS A 144 4.67 11.13 4.33
C HIS A 144 3.18 10.94 4.01
N SER A 145 2.34 10.86 5.03
CA SER A 145 0.89 10.66 4.86
C SER A 145 0.24 11.87 4.19
N LEU A 146 0.61 13.08 4.59
CA LEU A 146 0.12 14.33 3.99
C LEU A 146 0.60 14.48 2.54
N SER A 147 1.86 14.14 2.25
CA SER A 147 2.39 14.13 0.89
C SER A 147 1.65 13.12 0.01
N ARG A 148 1.36 11.92 0.51
CA ARG A 148 0.54 10.93 -0.20
C ARG A 148 -0.89 11.43 -0.44
N TYR A 149 -1.51 12.05 0.57
CA TYR A 149 -2.85 12.62 0.46
C TYR A 149 -2.92 13.73 -0.59
N LYS A 150 -1.90 14.59 -0.66
CA LYS A 150 -1.83 15.67 -1.65
C LYS A 150 -1.51 15.15 -3.06
N LEU A 151 -0.57 14.22 -3.18
CA LEU A 151 -0.17 13.68 -4.48
C LEU A 151 -1.23 12.76 -5.06
N LYS A 152 -2.03 12.06 -4.23
CA LYS A 152 -3.12 11.08 -4.52
C LYS A 152 -2.74 9.91 -5.46
N PHE A 153 -1.87 10.12 -6.41
CA PHE A 153 -1.47 9.23 -7.47
C PHE A 153 -0.02 9.55 -7.86
N SER A 154 0.86 8.56 -7.79
CA SER A 154 2.22 8.64 -8.34
C SER A 154 2.26 7.66 -9.50
N PRO A 155 2.30 8.13 -10.75
CA PRO A 155 2.27 7.26 -11.93
C PRO A 155 3.44 6.27 -11.93
N ASP A 156 4.64 6.72 -11.56
CA ASP A 156 5.86 5.90 -11.51
C ASP A 156 5.72 4.59 -10.71
N LYS A 157 4.96 4.62 -9.61
CA LYS A 157 4.76 3.43 -8.77
C LYS A 157 3.77 2.43 -9.36
N VAL A 158 2.83 2.91 -10.17
CA VAL A 158 1.83 2.05 -10.83
C VAL A 158 2.47 1.38 -12.05
N ASP A 159 3.28 2.14 -12.79
CA ASP A 159 3.94 1.65 -14.01
C ASP A 159 5.00 0.59 -13.69
N THR A 160 5.72 0.73 -12.57
CA THR A 160 6.68 -0.29 -12.11
C THR A 160 6.03 -1.68 -11.98
N MET A 161 4.78 -1.76 -11.51
CA MET A 161 4.08 -3.04 -11.38
C MET A 161 3.74 -3.66 -12.75
N ILE A 162 3.45 -2.84 -13.76
CA ILE A 162 3.18 -3.30 -15.13
C ILE A 162 4.47 -3.88 -15.74
N VAL A 163 5.59 -3.18 -15.59
CA VAL A 163 6.91 -3.65 -16.05
C VAL A 163 7.27 -5.00 -15.43
N GLN A 164 7.06 -5.16 -14.12
CA GLN A 164 7.32 -6.44 -13.46
C GLN A 164 6.37 -7.55 -13.93
N ALA A 165 5.09 -7.23 -14.16
CA ALA A 165 4.10 -8.21 -14.62
C ALA A 165 4.40 -8.69 -16.05
N ILE A 166 4.81 -7.81 -16.96
CA ILE A 166 5.16 -8.22 -18.33
C ILE A 166 6.46 -9.05 -18.37
N SER A 167 7.47 -8.67 -17.58
CA SER A 167 8.70 -9.47 -17.46
C SER A 167 8.41 -10.86 -16.89
N LEU A 168 7.59 -10.95 -15.85
CA LEU A 168 7.18 -12.22 -15.28
C LEU A 168 6.41 -13.08 -16.30
N LEU A 169 5.54 -12.49 -17.11
CA LEU A 169 4.80 -13.21 -18.14
C LEU A 169 5.75 -13.81 -19.20
N ASP A 170 6.74 -13.04 -19.65
CA ASP A 170 7.75 -13.51 -20.59
C ASP A 170 8.63 -14.63 -20.00
N ASP A 171 8.95 -14.55 -18.71
CA ASP A 171 9.73 -15.59 -18.01
C ASP A 171 8.90 -16.86 -17.79
N LEU A 172 7.62 -16.72 -17.43
CA LEU A 172 6.69 -17.86 -17.32
C LEU A 172 6.55 -18.60 -18.65
N ASP A 173 6.46 -17.89 -19.77
CA ASP A 173 6.34 -18.54 -21.10
C ASP A 173 7.59 -19.37 -21.44
N LYS A 174 8.80 -18.87 -21.10
CA LYS A 174 10.06 -19.61 -21.30
C LYS A 174 10.18 -20.83 -20.40
N GLU A 175 9.93 -20.65 -19.10
CA GLU A 175 10.07 -21.72 -18.12
C GLU A 175 9.01 -22.80 -18.32
N THR A 176 7.77 -22.41 -18.65
CA THR A 176 6.70 -23.36 -18.99
C THR A 176 7.13 -24.25 -20.16
N ASN A 177 7.70 -23.68 -21.22
CA ASN A 177 8.20 -24.46 -22.35
C ASN A 177 9.38 -25.38 -21.95
N ASN A 178 10.32 -24.90 -21.14
CA ASN A 178 11.43 -25.73 -20.63
C ASN A 178 10.91 -26.93 -19.82
N TYR A 179 9.96 -26.70 -18.90
CA TYR A 179 9.34 -27.77 -18.12
C TYR A 179 8.58 -28.77 -18.97
N ILE A 180 7.88 -28.31 -20.01
CA ILE A 180 7.16 -29.20 -20.93
C ILE A 180 8.14 -30.05 -21.74
N MET A 181 9.20 -29.46 -22.30
CA MET A 181 10.21 -30.22 -23.03
C MET A 181 10.86 -31.27 -22.13
N ARG A 182 11.15 -30.91 -20.87
CA ARG A 182 11.65 -31.86 -19.88
C ARG A 182 10.65 -32.97 -19.56
N CYS A 183 9.37 -32.65 -19.45
CA CYS A 183 8.30 -33.63 -19.24
C CYS A 183 8.14 -34.58 -20.44
N LYS A 184 8.25 -34.07 -21.67
CA LYS A 184 8.20 -34.86 -22.92
C LYS A 184 9.37 -35.84 -23.00
N GLU A 185 10.58 -35.40 -22.67
CA GLU A 185 11.75 -36.29 -22.61
C GLU A 185 11.62 -37.34 -21.50
N TRP A 186 11.14 -36.95 -20.32
CA TRP A 186 11.03 -37.85 -19.17
C TRP A 186 9.97 -38.93 -19.40
N TYR A 187 8.77 -38.54 -19.83
CA TYR A 187 7.70 -39.49 -20.17
C TYR A 187 7.96 -40.25 -21.47
N GLY A 188 8.78 -39.70 -22.37
CA GLY A 188 9.17 -40.33 -23.62
C GLY A 188 9.92 -41.65 -23.45
N TRP A 189 10.53 -41.92 -22.29
CA TRP A 189 11.07 -43.25 -21.97
C TRP A 189 9.97 -44.32 -21.88
N HIS A 190 8.79 -43.95 -21.37
CA HIS A 190 7.66 -44.85 -21.25
C HIS A 190 6.76 -44.87 -22.48
N PHE A 191 6.49 -43.71 -23.08
CA PHE A 191 5.62 -43.60 -24.25
C PHE A 191 6.16 -42.56 -25.26
N PRO A 192 7.16 -42.91 -26.08
CA PRO A 192 7.82 -41.97 -26.99
C PRO A 192 6.92 -41.49 -28.14
N GLU A 193 5.95 -42.30 -28.56
CA GLU A 193 5.04 -41.98 -29.68
C GLU A 193 4.06 -40.87 -29.31
N LEU A 194 3.69 -40.76 -28.02
CA LEU A 194 2.75 -39.75 -27.53
C LEU A 194 3.22 -38.32 -27.81
N ALA A 195 4.51 -38.06 -27.64
CA ALA A 195 5.11 -36.74 -27.88
C ALA A 195 5.12 -36.35 -29.37
N LYS A 196 5.04 -37.33 -30.29
CA LYS A 196 4.96 -37.09 -31.74
C LYS A 196 3.54 -36.86 -32.21
N ILE A 197 2.57 -37.58 -31.63
CA ILE A 197 1.15 -37.47 -31.97
C ILE A 197 0.59 -36.13 -31.46
N ILE A 198 0.93 -35.76 -30.23
CA ILE A 198 0.40 -34.55 -29.59
C ILE A 198 1.39 -33.39 -29.73
N GLN A 199 1.03 -32.45 -30.60
CA GLN A 199 1.80 -31.22 -30.80
C GLN A 199 1.53 -30.18 -29.69
N ASP A 200 0.30 -30.13 -29.15
CA ASP A 200 -0.04 -29.20 -28.07
C ASP A 200 0.59 -29.64 -26.73
N ASN A 201 1.44 -28.76 -26.23
CA ASN A 201 2.22 -28.92 -25.02
C ASN A 201 1.36 -29.05 -23.76
N ILE A 202 0.28 -28.27 -23.64
CA ILE A 202 -0.59 -28.29 -22.44
C ILE A 202 -1.49 -29.53 -22.48
N ALA A 203 -2.04 -29.87 -23.65
CA ALA A 203 -2.79 -31.11 -23.84
C ALA A 203 -1.94 -32.34 -23.47
N PHE A 204 -0.66 -32.37 -23.88
CA PHE A 204 0.26 -33.44 -23.52
C PHE A 204 0.35 -33.64 -22.00
N CYS A 205 0.60 -32.57 -21.22
CA CYS A 205 0.66 -32.67 -19.76
C CYS A 205 -0.66 -33.15 -19.13
N LYS A 206 -1.81 -32.67 -19.64
CA LYS A 206 -3.14 -33.13 -19.17
C LYS A 206 -3.38 -34.61 -19.44
N ILE A 207 -2.91 -35.12 -20.57
CA ILE A 207 -3.06 -36.53 -20.94
C ILE A 207 -2.12 -37.40 -20.11
N VAL A 208 -0.85 -37.02 -19.95
CA VAL A 208 0.10 -37.76 -19.09
C VAL A 208 -0.42 -37.84 -17.66
N GLN A 209 -1.04 -36.76 -17.16
CA GLN A 209 -1.67 -36.74 -15.83
C GLN A 209 -2.80 -37.77 -15.72
N ARG A 210 -3.69 -37.86 -16.71
CA ARG A 210 -4.84 -38.81 -16.72
C ARG A 210 -4.40 -40.25 -17.01
N LEU A 211 -3.59 -40.46 -18.05
CA LEU A 211 -3.18 -41.78 -18.55
C LEU A 211 -2.29 -42.50 -17.54
N GLY A 212 -1.22 -41.86 -17.07
CA GLY A 212 -0.16 -42.51 -16.28
C GLY A 212 0.50 -43.64 -17.07
N TYR A 213 0.02 -44.87 -16.89
CA TYR A 213 0.51 -46.05 -17.60
C TYR A 213 -0.14 -46.21 -18.98
N ARG A 214 0.63 -46.73 -19.94
CA ARG A 214 0.13 -47.10 -21.28
C ARG A 214 -1.01 -48.14 -21.24
N THR A 215 -0.99 -49.06 -20.28
CA THR A 215 -2.04 -50.09 -20.13
C THR A 215 -3.42 -49.48 -19.87
N ASN A 216 -3.46 -48.32 -19.22
CA ASN A 216 -4.70 -47.65 -18.87
C ASN A 216 -5.27 -46.85 -20.05
N ALA A 217 -4.53 -46.74 -21.16
CA ALA A 217 -4.96 -46.01 -22.34
C ALA A 217 -6.21 -46.62 -23.00
N VAL A 218 -6.39 -47.95 -22.89
CA VAL A 218 -7.52 -48.68 -23.50
C VAL A 218 -8.83 -48.36 -22.78
N ASP A 219 -8.80 -48.27 -21.45
CA ASP A 219 -9.99 -48.10 -20.62
C ASP A 219 -10.38 -46.63 -20.38
N LEU A 220 -9.48 -45.68 -20.64
CA LEU A 220 -9.75 -44.25 -20.41
C LEU A 220 -10.42 -43.58 -21.62
N ASP A 221 -11.35 -42.68 -21.31
CA ASP A 221 -11.93 -41.74 -22.27
C ASP A 221 -11.13 -40.43 -22.25
N LEU A 222 -10.59 -40.03 -23.41
CA LEU A 222 -9.79 -38.81 -23.58
C LEU A 222 -10.53 -37.73 -24.40
N SER A 223 -11.82 -37.93 -24.68
CA SER A 223 -12.67 -37.05 -25.50
C SER A 223 -12.73 -35.59 -25.01
N ASP A 224 -12.50 -35.34 -23.71
CA ASP A 224 -12.49 -33.98 -23.13
C ASP A 224 -11.28 -33.13 -23.58
N ILE A 225 -10.18 -33.79 -23.93
CA ILE A 225 -8.87 -33.14 -24.15
C ILE A 225 -8.47 -33.19 -25.61
N LEU A 226 -8.84 -34.27 -26.32
CA LEU A 226 -8.46 -34.48 -27.72
C LEU A 226 -9.68 -34.78 -28.60
N PRO A 227 -9.61 -34.43 -29.90
CA PRO A 227 -10.53 -34.97 -30.90
C PRO A 227 -10.44 -36.50 -31.00
N ALA A 228 -11.55 -37.15 -31.33
CA ALA A 228 -11.66 -38.61 -31.43
C ALA A 228 -10.64 -39.25 -32.39
N ASP A 229 -10.28 -38.56 -33.48
CA ASP A 229 -9.29 -39.05 -34.45
C ASP A 229 -7.89 -39.20 -33.83
N VAL A 230 -7.51 -38.26 -32.95
CA VAL A 230 -6.19 -38.27 -32.28
C VAL A 230 -6.20 -39.26 -31.12
N GLU A 231 -7.33 -39.39 -30.42
CA GLU A 231 -7.49 -40.38 -29.36
C GLU A 231 -7.31 -41.82 -29.88
N ALA A 232 -7.92 -42.15 -31.02
CA ALA A 232 -7.76 -43.46 -31.65
C ALA A 232 -6.28 -43.76 -31.96
N GLN A 233 -5.55 -42.77 -32.52
CA GLN A 233 -4.12 -42.90 -32.79
C GLN A 233 -3.29 -43.10 -31.52
N VAL A 234 -3.65 -42.43 -30.41
CA VAL A 234 -2.97 -42.62 -29.13
C VAL A 234 -3.22 -44.03 -28.57
N LYS A 235 -4.44 -44.56 -28.69
CA LYS A 235 -4.80 -45.93 -28.26
C LYS A 235 -4.07 -46.98 -29.08
N GLU A 236 -4.06 -46.86 -30.40
CA GLU A 236 -3.29 -47.74 -31.29
C GLU A 236 -1.78 -47.67 -30.99
N ALA A 237 -1.25 -46.47 -30.79
CA ALA A 237 0.15 -46.28 -30.45
C ALA A 237 0.49 -46.87 -29.07
N ALA A 238 -0.43 -46.86 -28.11
CA ALA A 238 -0.20 -47.42 -26.78
C ALA A 238 -0.03 -48.96 -26.83
N GLU A 239 -0.75 -49.65 -27.72
CA GLU A 239 -0.63 -51.10 -27.92
C GLU A 239 0.69 -51.51 -28.58
N ILE A 240 1.19 -50.68 -29.51
CA ILE A 240 2.38 -50.98 -30.33
C ILE A 240 3.65 -50.29 -29.78
N SER A 241 3.53 -49.50 -28.71
CA SER A 241 4.58 -48.61 -28.22
C SER A 241 5.87 -49.35 -27.84
N MET A 242 7.02 -48.80 -28.26
CA MET A 242 8.34 -49.36 -27.97
C MET A 242 8.96 -48.87 -26.65
N GLY A 243 8.22 -48.09 -25.85
CA GLY A 243 8.72 -47.55 -24.59
C GLY A 243 8.93 -48.61 -23.49
N THR A 244 9.73 -48.26 -22.49
CA THR A 244 10.05 -49.13 -21.35
C THR A 244 9.00 -49.03 -20.25
N GLU A 245 8.85 -50.08 -19.45
CA GLU A 245 8.07 -49.98 -18.20
C GLU A 245 8.82 -49.10 -17.19
N ILE A 246 8.07 -48.31 -16.43
CA ILE A 246 8.58 -47.39 -15.41
C ILE A 246 7.90 -47.67 -14.07
N SER A 247 8.59 -47.32 -12.98
CA SER A 247 8.10 -47.56 -11.62
C SER A 247 6.91 -46.65 -11.27
N GLU A 248 6.12 -47.06 -10.27
CA GLU A 248 5.04 -46.23 -9.71
C GLU A 248 5.55 -44.90 -9.14
N GLU A 249 6.73 -44.92 -8.50
CA GLU A 249 7.36 -43.72 -7.93
C GLU A 249 7.72 -42.72 -9.03
N ASP A 250 8.27 -43.19 -10.16
CA ASP A 250 8.61 -42.33 -11.29
C ASP A 250 7.35 -41.73 -11.95
N ILE A 251 6.29 -42.53 -12.12
CA ILE A 251 5.02 -42.02 -12.67
C ILE A 251 4.39 -40.99 -11.76
N MET A 252 4.45 -41.21 -10.44
CA MET A 252 3.94 -40.24 -9.48
C MET A 252 4.68 -38.91 -9.64
N ASN A 253 6.01 -38.92 -9.74
CA ASN A 253 6.81 -37.72 -9.93
C ASN A 253 6.51 -37.01 -11.27
N ILE A 254 6.36 -37.76 -12.36
CA ILE A 254 6.00 -37.21 -13.68
C ILE A 254 4.61 -36.57 -13.64
N ARG A 255 3.64 -37.21 -12.97
CA ARG A 255 2.29 -36.65 -12.79
C ARG A 255 2.31 -35.35 -11.98
N HIS A 256 3.15 -35.26 -10.94
CA HIS A 256 3.32 -34.03 -10.16
C HIS A 256 3.90 -32.90 -11.01
N LEU A 257 4.92 -33.20 -11.83
CA LEU A 257 5.47 -32.21 -12.77
C LEU A 257 4.41 -31.73 -13.77
N CYS A 258 3.59 -32.63 -14.31
CA CYS A 258 2.48 -32.26 -15.20
C CYS A 258 1.46 -31.35 -14.51
N ALA A 259 1.10 -31.66 -13.26
CA ALA A 259 0.18 -30.84 -12.47
C ALA A 259 0.72 -29.42 -12.23
N GLN A 260 2.01 -29.31 -11.90
CA GLN A 260 2.68 -28.01 -11.73
C GLN A 260 2.69 -27.19 -13.02
N VAL A 261 2.98 -27.82 -14.17
CA VAL A 261 2.96 -27.14 -15.48
C VAL A 261 1.56 -26.60 -15.80
N ILE A 262 0.50 -27.37 -15.50
CA ILE A 262 -0.88 -26.94 -15.70
C ILE A 262 -1.21 -25.75 -14.79
N GLU A 263 -0.85 -25.81 -13.51
CA GLU A 263 -1.06 -24.72 -12.56
C GLU A 263 -0.33 -23.44 -12.98
N ILE A 264 0.91 -23.56 -13.47
CA ILE A 264 1.68 -22.43 -14.00
C ILE A 264 0.99 -21.83 -15.23
N SER A 265 0.46 -22.67 -16.13
CA SER A 265 -0.29 -22.20 -17.30
C SER A 265 -1.57 -21.45 -16.92
N ASP A 266 -2.30 -21.94 -15.92
CA ASP A 266 -3.51 -21.28 -15.41
C ASP A 266 -3.16 -19.95 -14.73
N TYR A 267 -2.09 -19.92 -13.94
CA TYR A 267 -1.58 -18.68 -13.35
C TYR A 267 -1.14 -17.67 -14.41
N ARG A 268 -0.52 -18.11 -15.50
CA ARG A 268 -0.15 -17.26 -16.64
C ARG A 268 -1.38 -16.62 -17.31
N ALA A 269 -2.50 -17.34 -17.41
CA ALA A 269 -3.76 -16.77 -17.90
C ALA A 269 -4.33 -15.71 -16.93
N GLN A 270 -4.31 -15.98 -15.62
CA GLN A 270 -4.75 -15.02 -14.59
C GLN A 270 -3.87 -13.77 -14.57
N LEU A 271 -2.54 -13.93 -14.71
CA LEU A 271 -1.60 -12.81 -14.76
C LEU A 271 -1.83 -11.94 -16.00
N PHE A 272 -2.16 -12.54 -17.14
CA PHE A 272 -2.52 -11.81 -18.35
C PHE A 272 -3.80 -10.99 -18.17
N GLU A 273 -4.82 -11.55 -17.53
CA GLU A 273 -6.06 -10.81 -17.21
C GLU A 273 -5.80 -9.66 -16.22
N TYR A 274 -4.96 -9.90 -15.21
CA TYR A 274 -4.49 -8.86 -14.31
C TYR A 274 -3.79 -7.72 -15.06
N LEU A 275 -2.87 -8.04 -15.97
CA LEU A 275 -2.15 -7.07 -16.80
C LEU A 275 -3.12 -6.25 -17.66
N LYS A 276 -4.10 -6.90 -18.28
CA LYS A 276 -5.15 -6.25 -19.07
C LYS A 276 -5.95 -5.23 -18.26
N ASN A 277 -6.44 -5.64 -17.09
CA ASN A 277 -7.20 -4.77 -16.21
C ASN A 277 -6.37 -3.58 -15.71
N ARG A 278 -5.08 -3.81 -15.43
CA ARG A 278 -4.16 -2.74 -15.03
C ARG A 278 -3.84 -1.77 -16.16
N MET A 279 -3.57 -2.27 -17.35
CA MET A 279 -3.24 -1.45 -18.50
C MET A 279 -4.43 -0.57 -18.91
N MET A 280 -5.66 -1.10 -18.89
CA MET A 280 -6.87 -0.30 -19.09
C MET A 280 -7.07 0.78 -18.02
N ALA A 281 -6.69 0.51 -16.77
CA ALA A 281 -6.82 1.50 -15.69
C ALA A 281 -5.77 2.62 -15.77
N VAL A 282 -4.56 2.33 -16.28
CA VAL A 282 -3.44 3.28 -16.34
C VAL A 282 -3.41 4.04 -17.67
N ALA A 283 -3.47 3.33 -18.79
CA ALA A 283 -3.34 3.88 -20.13
C ALA A 283 -4.45 3.33 -21.06
N PRO A 284 -5.73 3.70 -20.84
CA PRO A 284 -6.86 3.22 -21.64
C PRO A 284 -6.73 3.59 -23.12
N ASN A 285 -6.25 4.80 -23.43
CA ASN A 285 -6.12 5.27 -24.80
C ASN A 285 -5.08 4.46 -25.58
N LEU A 286 -3.94 4.13 -24.95
CA LEU A 286 -2.91 3.30 -25.57
C LEU A 286 -3.42 1.88 -25.76
N THR A 287 -4.09 1.34 -24.73
CA THR A 287 -4.70 -0.01 -24.78
C THR A 287 -5.64 -0.17 -25.96
N VAL A 288 -6.52 0.81 -26.19
CA VAL A 288 -7.49 0.78 -27.30
C VAL A 288 -6.80 0.88 -28.67
N LEU A 289 -5.66 1.57 -28.76
CA LEU A 289 -4.99 1.85 -30.03
C LEU A 289 -4.04 0.73 -30.48
N VAL A 290 -3.23 0.18 -29.56
CA VAL A 290 -2.21 -0.84 -29.89
C VAL A 290 -2.45 -2.21 -29.23
N GLY A 291 -3.44 -2.32 -28.34
CA GLY A 291 -3.68 -3.52 -27.54
C GLY A 291 -2.87 -3.54 -26.24
N GLU A 292 -3.30 -4.38 -25.30
CA GLU A 292 -2.77 -4.47 -23.93
C GLU A 292 -1.30 -4.90 -23.90
N LEU A 293 -0.93 -5.93 -24.69
CA LEU A 293 0.38 -6.55 -24.63
C LEU A 293 1.46 -5.71 -25.31
N VAL A 294 1.13 -5.04 -26.41
CA VAL A 294 2.04 -4.09 -27.07
C VAL A 294 2.18 -2.84 -26.22
N GLY A 295 1.08 -2.34 -25.66
CA GLY A 295 1.10 -1.21 -24.73
C GLY A 295 1.91 -1.45 -23.47
N ALA A 296 1.94 -2.69 -22.95
CA ALA A 296 2.74 -3.05 -21.77
C ALA A 296 4.23 -3.21 -22.03
N ARG A 297 4.63 -3.40 -23.29
CA ARG A 297 6.03 -3.57 -23.70
C ARG A 297 6.69 -2.25 -24.14
N LEU A 298 5.90 -1.24 -24.46
CA LEU A 298 6.35 0.11 -24.82
C LEU A 298 6.71 0.92 -23.57
#